data_AF-A0A5M9K381-F1
#
_entry.id   AF-A0A5M9K381-F1
#
_cell.length_a   1.000
_cell.length_b   1.000
_cell.length_c   1.000
_cell.angle_alpha   90.00
_cell.angle_beta   90.00
_cell.angle_gamma   90.00
#
_symmetry.space_group_name_H-M   'P 1'
#
loop_
_entity.id
_entity.type
_entity.pdbx_description
1 polymer ?
#
loop_
_entity_poly.entity_id
_entity_poly.type
_entity_poly.pdbx_seq_one_letter_code
_entity_poly.pdbx_strand_id
1 'polypeptide(L)'
;MAPKSTSNPPPVGVQATAVATGSFLTGAMVCLTTVVVPVFLDTDTESIHLLRHWTRLYHYGHIYMPAVCIGTVGLYGYSVLSKRASKSQEWAIYAVAAAITITMVPFTWIFMAPTNNILFDWEKLATAETSVVELNIVQELVVKWAWLHLARSVFPLIGVILGFKGVLQERHLQRISG
;
A
#
# COMPACT_ATOMS: atom_id res chain seq x y z
N MET A 1 25.86 -41.66 -5.82
CA MET A 1 26.23 -40.51 -4.95
C MET A 1 25.51 -39.30 -5.51
N ALA A 2 24.40 -38.86 -4.90
CA ALA A 2 23.64 -37.72 -5.39
C ALA A 2 24.36 -36.40 -5.02
N PRO A 3 24.41 -35.39 -5.90
CA PRO A 3 25.08 -34.14 -5.61
C PRO A 3 24.36 -33.41 -4.46
N LYS A 4 25.13 -33.03 -3.43
CA LYS A 4 24.68 -32.12 -2.37
C LYS A 4 24.38 -30.76 -3.00
N SER A 5 23.10 -30.40 -3.10
CA SER A 5 22.68 -29.03 -3.40
C SER A 5 23.13 -28.14 -2.23
N THR A 6 24.19 -27.36 -2.43
CA THR A 6 24.59 -26.29 -1.52
C THR A 6 23.71 -25.07 -1.81
N SER A 7 22.43 -25.12 -1.43
CA SER A 7 21.60 -23.92 -1.41
C SER A 7 22.05 -23.08 -0.22
N ASN A 8 22.87 -22.05 -0.47
CA ASN A 8 23.05 -20.98 0.50
C ASN A 8 21.66 -20.50 0.95
N PRO A 9 21.42 -20.27 2.25
CA PRO A 9 20.15 -19.70 2.67
C PRO A 9 19.92 -18.40 1.89
N PRO A 10 18.70 -18.15 1.38
CA PRO A 10 18.40 -16.89 0.72
C PRO A 10 18.80 -15.77 1.69
N PRO A 11 19.61 -14.79 1.25
CA PRO A 11 20.05 -13.74 2.14
C PRO A 11 18.80 -13.01 2.63
N VAL A 12 18.76 -12.75 3.95
CA VAL A 12 17.76 -11.90 4.64
C VAL A 12 17.48 -10.60 3.88
N GLY A 13 18.37 -10.19 2.97
CA GLY A 13 18.20 -9.12 2.01
C GLY A 13 16.85 -9.12 1.27
N VAL A 14 16.31 -10.26 0.81
CA VAL A 14 15.01 -10.21 0.07
C VAL A 14 13.86 -9.91 1.02
N GLN A 15 13.77 -10.59 2.16
CA GLN A 15 12.74 -10.38 3.16
C GLN A 15 12.82 -8.96 3.75
N ALA A 16 14.04 -8.48 4.03
CA ALA A 16 14.27 -7.12 4.50
C ALA A 16 13.89 -6.07 3.44
N THR A 17 14.17 -6.35 2.15
CA THR A 17 13.74 -5.48 1.04
C THR A 17 12.21 -5.45 0.94
N ALA A 18 11.52 -6.58 1.14
CA ALA A 18 10.05 -6.62 1.19
C ALA A 18 9.50 -5.74 2.32
N VAL A 19 10.09 -5.84 3.52
CA VAL A 19 9.72 -5.00 4.67
C VAL A 19 9.97 -3.52 4.38
N ALA A 20 11.12 -3.18 3.79
CA ALA A 20 11.47 -1.79 3.47
C ALA A 20 10.52 -1.18 2.42
N THR A 21 10.24 -1.92 1.34
CA THR A 21 9.32 -1.48 0.28
C THR A 21 7.88 -1.36 0.78
N GLY A 22 7.41 -2.29 1.61
CA GLY A 22 6.11 -2.20 2.27
C GLY A 22 6.00 -1.03 3.25
N SER A 23 7.09 -0.73 3.97
CA SER A 23 7.15 0.41 4.91
C SER A 23 7.09 1.73 4.16
N PHE A 24 7.83 1.85 3.06
CA PHE A 24 7.78 2.99 2.16
C PHE A 24 6.38 3.19 1.58
N LEU A 25 5.74 2.12 1.07
CA LEU A 25 4.37 2.16 0.57
C LEU A 25 3.40 2.68 1.62
N THR A 26 3.45 2.12 2.84
CA THR A 26 2.59 2.53 3.95
C THR A 26 2.80 4.00 4.31
N GLY A 27 4.06 4.43 4.47
CA GLY A 27 4.39 5.81 4.79
C GLY A 27 3.91 6.80 3.73
N ALA A 28 4.11 6.47 2.45
CA ALA A 28 3.61 7.28 1.34
C ALA A 28 2.07 7.37 1.35
N MET A 29 1.38 6.26 1.61
CA MET A 29 -0.08 6.23 1.69
C MET A 29 -0.63 7.07 2.84
N VAL A 30 -0.04 6.97 4.03
CA VAL A 30 -0.43 7.75 5.20
C VAL A 30 -0.19 9.24 4.95
N CYS A 31 0.98 9.60 4.39
CA CYS A 31 1.34 10.99 4.08
C CYS A 31 0.31 11.68 3.16
N LEU A 32 -0.22 10.99 2.15
CA LEU A 32 -1.28 11.55 1.30
C LEU A 32 -2.50 12.01 2.12
N THR A 33 -2.89 11.22 3.12
CA THR A 33 -4.10 11.51 3.91
C THR A 33 -3.85 12.42 5.10
N THR A 34 -2.66 12.40 5.70
CA THR A 34 -2.37 13.16 6.93
C THR A 34 -1.66 14.48 6.68
N VAL A 35 -1.12 14.68 5.47
CA VAL A 35 -0.42 15.92 5.10
C VAL A 35 -1.04 16.53 3.85
N VAL A 36 -1.10 15.77 2.76
CA VAL A 36 -1.49 16.36 1.46
C VAL A 36 -2.97 16.75 1.42
N VAL A 37 -3.87 15.88 1.88
CA VAL A 37 -5.31 16.21 1.94
C VAL A 37 -5.58 17.43 2.84
N PRO A 38 -5.07 17.53 4.07
CA PRO A 38 -5.21 18.75 4.88
C PRO A 38 -4.74 20.02 4.17
N VAL A 39 -3.59 19.96 3.48
CA VAL A 39 -3.10 21.10 2.68
C VAL A 39 -4.14 21.53 1.65
N PHE A 40 -4.72 20.59 0.90
CA PHE A 40 -5.78 20.93 -0.07
C PHE A 40 -7.00 21.57 0.60
N LEU A 41 -7.48 20.98 1.69
CA LEU A 41 -8.65 21.48 2.42
C LEU A 41 -8.44 22.89 2.98
N ASP A 42 -7.21 23.23 3.40
CA ASP A 42 -6.86 24.54 3.94
C ASP A 42 -6.61 25.59 2.84
N THR A 43 -6.06 25.19 1.69
CA THR A 43 -5.64 26.15 0.64
C THR A 43 -6.65 26.35 -0.48
N ASP A 44 -7.50 25.36 -0.77
CA ASP A 44 -8.47 25.45 -1.86
C ASP A 44 -9.72 26.23 -1.44
N THR A 45 -9.88 27.43 -2.00
CA THR A 45 -11.05 28.29 -1.76
C THR A 45 -12.21 28.06 -2.73
N GLU A 46 -12.00 27.22 -3.76
CA GLU A 46 -12.98 26.91 -4.79
C GLU A 46 -13.07 25.39 -5.00
N SER A 47 -14.28 24.88 -5.18
CA SER A 47 -14.51 23.43 -5.34
C SER A 47 -13.80 22.84 -6.54
N ILE A 48 -13.66 23.60 -7.63
CA ILE A 48 -12.95 23.15 -8.83
C ILE A 48 -11.45 22.92 -8.58
N HIS A 49 -10.80 23.77 -7.79
CA HIS A 49 -9.39 23.59 -7.44
C HIS A 49 -9.21 22.34 -6.58
N LEU A 50 -10.06 22.15 -5.56
CA LEU A 50 -10.04 20.96 -4.72
C LEU A 50 -10.27 19.66 -5.52
N LEU A 51 -11.25 19.66 -6.44
CA LEU A 51 -11.52 18.51 -7.33
C LEU A 51 -10.32 18.19 -8.21
N ARG A 52 -9.69 19.20 -8.80
CA ARG A 52 -8.51 19.04 -9.66
C ARG A 52 -7.31 18.53 -8.86
N HIS A 53 -7.03 19.11 -7.69
CA HIS A 53 -5.94 18.66 -6.82
C HIS A 53 -6.14 17.21 -6.36
N TRP A 54 -7.34 16.85 -5.90
CA TRP A 54 -7.66 15.47 -5.55
C TRP A 54 -7.51 14.52 -6.76
N THR A 55 -8.01 14.91 -7.93
CA THR A 55 -7.91 14.12 -9.17
C THR A 55 -6.45 13.87 -9.57
N ARG A 56 -5.60 14.89 -9.43
CA ARG A 56 -4.15 14.76 -9.68
C ARG A 56 -3.44 13.91 -8.62
N LEU A 57 -3.79 14.07 -7.35
CA LEU A 57 -3.30 13.19 -6.28
C LEU A 57 -3.64 11.73 -6.56
N TYR A 58 -4.89 11.44 -6.94
CA TYR A 58 -5.30 10.10 -7.34
C TYR A 58 -4.51 9.62 -8.56
N HIS A 59 -4.36 10.47 -9.58
CA HIS A 59 -3.64 10.13 -10.80
C HIS A 59 -2.22 9.63 -10.50
N TYR A 60 -1.46 10.32 -9.65
CA TYR A 60 -0.13 9.83 -9.29
C TYR A 60 -0.21 8.61 -8.36
N GLY A 61 -1.11 8.63 -7.37
CA GLY A 61 -1.26 7.55 -6.40
C GLY A 61 -1.60 6.19 -7.04
N HIS A 62 -2.54 6.15 -7.98
CA HIS A 62 -2.99 4.89 -8.61
C HIS A 62 -1.96 4.29 -9.58
N ILE A 63 -0.96 5.06 -10.03
CA ILE A 63 0.14 4.55 -10.85
C ILE A 63 1.23 3.97 -9.95
N TYR A 64 1.74 4.78 -9.01
CA TYR A 64 2.92 4.39 -8.23
C TYR A 64 2.61 3.37 -7.13
N MET A 65 1.53 3.56 -6.37
CA MET A 65 1.28 2.74 -5.17
C MET A 65 0.94 1.27 -5.50
N PRO A 66 0.09 0.96 -6.48
CA PRO A 66 -0.13 -0.43 -6.88
C PRO A 66 1.13 -1.11 -7.42
N ALA A 67 1.99 -0.38 -8.14
CA ALA A 67 3.27 -0.93 -8.61
C ALA A 67 4.19 -1.33 -7.44
N VAL A 68 4.33 -0.47 -6.43
CA VAL A 68 5.11 -0.78 -5.23
C VAL A 68 4.47 -1.91 -4.42
N CYS A 69 3.13 -1.96 -4.34
CA CYS A 69 2.41 -3.06 -3.69
C CYS A 69 2.70 -4.40 -4.37
N ILE A 70 2.56 -4.49 -5.70
CA ILE A 70 2.85 -5.70 -6.48
C ILE A 70 4.33 -6.11 -6.30
N GLY A 71 5.26 -5.17 -6.34
CA GLY A 71 6.67 -5.44 -6.07
C GLY A 71 6.91 -6.02 -4.68
N THR A 72 6.31 -5.41 -3.65
CA THR A 72 6.39 -5.86 -2.24
C THR A 72 5.83 -7.29 -2.09
N VAL A 73 4.64 -7.53 -2.65
CA VAL A 73 3.99 -8.85 -2.65
C VAL A 73 4.82 -9.88 -3.40
N GLY A 74 5.44 -9.50 -4.52
CA GLY A 74 6.36 -10.34 -5.27
C GLY A 74 7.60 -10.75 -4.45
N LEU A 75 8.18 -9.83 -3.69
CA LEU A 75 9.31 -10.14 -2.79
C LEU A 75 8.91 -11.09 -1.66
N TYR A 76 7.72 -10.91 -1.06
CA TYR A 76 7.18 -11.89 -0.11
C TYR A 76 6.92 -13.24 -0.78
N GLY A 77 6.35 -13.26 -1.99
CA GLY A 77 6.12 -14.47 -2.77
C GLY A 77 7.42 -15.24 -3.07
N TYR A 78 8.48 -14.52 -3.46
CA TYR A 78 9.81 -15.12 -3.62
C TYR A 78 10.30 -15.73 -2.31
N SER A 79 10.16 -15.01 -1.20
CA SER A 79 10.54 -15.50 0.13
C SER A 79 9.80 -16.79 0.51
N VAL A 80 8.50 -16.87 0.20
CA VAL A 80 7.69 -18.09 0.37
C VAL A 80 8.28 -19.26 -0.44
N LEU A 81 8.55 -19.05 -1.72
CA LEU A 81 9.07 -20.09 -2.61
C LEU A 81 10.44 -20.59 -2.15
N SER A 82 11.37 -19.69 -1.83
CA SER A 82 12.70 -20.06 -1.34
C SER A 82 12.63 -20.84 -0.03
N LYS A 83 11.77 -20.42 0.90
CA LYS A 83 11.63 -21.10 2.20
C LYS A 83 11.01 -22.49 2.07
N ARG A 84 9.99 -22.64 1.21
CA ARG A 84 9.42 -23.96 0.88
C ARG A 84 10.46 -24.89 0.24
N ALA A 85 11.29 -24.37 -0.67
CA ALA A 85 12.37 -25.15 -1.29
C ALA A 85 13.39 -25.65 -0.25
N SER A 86 13.68 -24.85 0.77
CA SER A 86 14.54 -25.23 1.91
C SER A 86 13.85 -26.07 2.99
N LYS A 87 12.58 -26.47 2.81
CA LYS A 87 11.73 -27.17 3.80
C LYS A 87 11.55 -26.44 5.14
N SER A 88 11.80 -25.13 5.20
CA SER A 88 11.56 -24.31 6.38
C SER A 88 10.06 -23.98 6.50
N GLN A 89 9.48 -24.12 7.70
CA GLN A 89 8.08 -23.75 7.98
C GLN A 89 7.86 -22.23 8.07
N GLU A 90 8.92 -21.43 8.06
CA GLU A 90 8.86 -19.97 8.11
C GLU A 90 8.18 -19.35 6.88
N TRP A 91 7.95 -20.12 5.81
CA TRP A 91 7.27 -19.62 4.61
C TRP A 91 5.88 -19.05 4.92
N ALA A 92 5.19 -19.58 5.95
CA ALA A 92 3.81 -19.23 6.24
C ALA A 92 3.63 -17.76 6.59
N ILE A 93 4.54 -17.16 7.37
CA ILE A 93 4.41 -15.76 7.80
C ILE A 93 4.51 -14.79 6.63
N TYR A 94 5.39 -15.08 5.66
CA TYR A 94 5.51 -14.28 4.43
C TYR A 94 4.33 -14.46 3.49
N ALA A 95 3.74 -15.65 3.45
CA ALA A 95 2.52 -15.88 2.68
C ALA A 95 1.34 -15.06 3.24
N VAL A 96 1.18 -15.03 4.56
CA VAL A 96 0.17 -14.18 5.22
C VAL A 96 0.48 -12.70 5.00
N ALA A 97 1.74 -12.27 5.11
CA ALA A 97 2.14 -10.89 4.83
C ALA A 97 1.78 -10.46 3.40
N ALA A 98 2.07 -11.30 2.40
CA ALA A 98 1.69 -11.07 1.01
C ALA A 98 0.17 -10.96 0.83
N ALA A 99 -0.58 -11.90 1.38
CA ALA A 99 -2.03 -11.95 1.26
C ALA A 99 -2.72 -10.72 1.90
N ILE A 100 -2.28 -10.30 3.08
CA ILE A 100 -2.84 -9.11 3.73
C ILE A 100 -2.44 -7.85 2.96
N THR A 101 -1.19 -7.74 2.51
CA THR A 101 -0.72 -6.57 1.73
C THR A 101 -1.57 -6.38 0.47
N ILE A 102 -1.78 -7.44 -0.33
CA ILE A 102 -2.53 -7.32 -1.58
C ILE A 102 -4.03 -7.04 -1.37
N THR A 103 -4.57 -7.30 -0.17
CA THR A 103 -5.98 -7.05 0.17
C THR A 103 -6.35 -5.56 0.08
N MET A 104 -5.38 -4.65 0.11
CA MET A 104 -5.63 -3.23 -0.20
C MET A 104 -6.28 -3.01 -1.59
N VAL A 105 -6.04 -3.91 -2.55
CA VAL A 105 -6.59 -3.81 -3.92
C VAL A 105 -8.10 -4.03 -3.94
N PRO A 106 -8.64 -5.20 -3.49
CA PRO A 106 -10.09 -5.39 -3.44
C PRO A 106 -10.77 -4.40 -2.48
N PHE A 107 -10.11 -3.96 -1.40
CA PHE A 107 -10.65 -2.88 -0.55
C PHE A 107 -10.93 -1.60 -1.36
N THR A 108 -10.04 -1.26 -2.30
CA THR A 108 -10.21 -0.08 -3.16
C THR A 108 -11.47 -0.20 -4.01
N TRP A 109 -11.66 -1.34 -4.66
CA TRP A 109 -12.80 -1.54 -5.56
C TRP A 109 -14.13 -1.57 -4.80
N ILE A 110 -14.16 -2.19 -3.63
CA ILE A 110 -15.40 -2.36 -2.87
C ILE A 110 -15.79 -1.08 -2.12
N PHE A 111 -14.84 -0.44 -1.44
CA PHE A 111 -15.15 0.64 -0.50
C PHE A 111 -14.80 2.04 -1.02
N MET A 112 -13.78 2.15 -1.87
CA MET A 112 -13.32 3.47 -2.35
C MET A 112 -13.87 3.84 -3.72
N ALA A 113 -14.10 2.88 -4.62
CA ALA A 113 -14.55 3.16 -5.97
C ALA A 113 -15.82 4.03 -6.05
N PRO A 114 -16.86 3.83 -5.21
CA PRO A 114 -18.03 4.71 -5.25
C PRO A 114 -17.67 6.19 -4.98
N THR A 115 -16.85 6.44 -3.96
CA THR A 115 -16.38 7.78 -3.60
C THR A 115 -15.50 8.37 -4.71
N ASN A 116 -14.59 7.56 -5.29
CA ASN A 116 -13.72 8.00 -6.37
C ASN A 116 -14.53 8.41 -7.60
N ASN A 117 -15.52 7.61 -7.99
CA ASN A 117 -16.33 7.86 -9.19
C ASN A 117 -17.11 9.17 -9.05
N ILE A 118 -17.70 9.44 -7.88
CA ILE A 118 -18.40 10.71 -7.64
C ILE A 118 -17.46 11.90 -7.82
N LEU A 119 -16.26 11.86 -7.22
CA LEU A 119 -15.29 12.95 -7.32
C LEU A 119 -14.81 13.14 -8.78
N PHE A 120 -14.57 12.07 -9.52
CA PHE A 120 -14.23 12.16 -10.94
C PHE A 120 -15.36 12.72 -11.79
N ASP A 121 -16.61 12.33 -11.53
CA ASP A 121 -17.74 12.82 -12.31
C ASP A 121 -18.00 14.30 -12.02
N TRP A 122 -17.81 14.76 -10.79
CA TRP A 122 -17.84 16.19 -10.47
C TRP A 122 -16.72 16.97 -11.14
N GLU A 123 -15.49 16.43 -11.22
CA GLU A 123 -14.39 17.09 -11.91
C GLU A 123 -14.66 17.22 -13.42
N LYS A 124 -15.22 16.19 -14.07
CA LYS A 124 -15.59 16.23 -15.50
C LYS A 124 -16.69 17.24 -15.80
N LEU A 125 -17.63 17.44 -14.87
CA LEU A 125 -18.74 18.37 -15.03
C LEU A 125 -18.34 19.83 -14.74
N ALA A 126 -17.23 20.05 -14.04
CA ALA A 126 -16.73 21.39 -13.76
C ALA A 126 -16.16 22.05 -15.02
N THR A 127 -16.58 23.30 -15.30
CA THR A 127 -16.01 24.11 -16.38
C THR A 127 -14.87 24.95 -15.84
N ALA A 128 -14.05 25.57 -16.70
CA ALA A 128 -12.92 26.38 -16.24
C ALA A 128 -13.31 27.55 -15.31
N GLU A 129 -14.58 27.97 -15.31
CA GLU A 129 -15.08 29.14 -14.60
C GLU A 129 -16.11 28.82 -13.50
N THR A 130 -16.65 27.60 -13.46
CA THR A 130 -17.71 27.26 -12.50
C THR A 130 -17.72 25.78 -12.14
N SER A 131 -17.78 25.50 -10.84
CA SER A 131 -18.09 24.16 -10.34
C SER A 131 -19.59 23.98 -10.18
N VAL A 132 -20.07 22.78 -10.51
CA VAL A 132 -21.49 22.40 -10.35
C VAL A 132 -21.83 22.07 -8.88
N VAL A 133 -20.81 21.93 -8.02
CA VAL A 133 -20.95 21.46 -6.64
C VAL A 133 -20.31 22.46 -5.67
N GLU A 134 -21.02 22.73 -4.57
CA GLU A 134 -20.55 23.59 -3.49
C GLU A 134 -19.29 23.03 -2.81
N LEU A 135 -18.39 23.93 -2.37
CA LEU A 135 -17.09 23.56 -1.79
C LEU A 135 -17.20 22.65 -0.56
N ASN A 136 -18.08 22.97 0.38
CA ASN A 136 -18.35 22.16 1.57
C ASN A 136 -18.71 20.70 1.25
N ILE A 137 -19.50 20.48 0.19
CA ILE A 137 -19.91 19.13 -0.24
C ILE A 137 -18.71 18.36 -0.83
N VAL A 138 -17.86 19.04 -1.60
CA VAL A 138 -16.61 18.45 -2.11
C VAL A 138 -15.67 18.12 -0.95
N GLN A 139 -15.50 19.03 0.01
CA GLN A 139 -14.66 18.84 1.19
C GLN A 139 -15.11 17.62 2.01
N GLU A 140 -16.41 17.48 2.28
CA GLU A 140 -16.95 16.32 3.00
C GLU A 140 -16.58 14.99 2.31
N LEU A 141 -16.72 14.95 0.98
CA LEU A 141 -16.42 13.75 0.22
C LEU A 141 -14.91 13.45 0.15
N VAL A 142 -14.06 14.49 0.05
CA VAL A 142 -12.60 14.36 0.13
C VAL A 142 -12.15 13.88 1.52
N VAL A 143 -12.77 14.37 2.60
CA VAL A 143 -12.51 13.90 3.98
C VAL A 143 -12.90 12.43 4.12
N LYS A 144 -14.08 12.04 3.62
CA LYS A 144 -14.49 10.63 3.58
C LYS A 144 -13.49 9.77 2.81
N TRP A 145 -13.04 10.24 1.64
CA TRP A 145 -12.02 9.57 0.85
C TRP A 145 -10.72 9.38 1.65
N ALA A 146 -10.28 10.41 2.36
CA ALA A 146 -9.06 10.36 3.16
C ALA A 146 -9.14 9.32 4.28
N TRP A 147 -10.28 9.22 4.98
CA TRP A 147 -10.50 8.18 5.99
C TRP A 147 -10.48 6.77 5.40
N LEU A 148 -11.14 6.56 4.26
CA LEU A 148 -11.11 5.28 3.56
C LEU A 148 -9.69 4.93 3.08
N HIS A 149 -8.95 5.90 2.55
CA HIS A 149 -7.57 5.69 2.10
C HIS A 149 -6.62 5.42 3.28
N LEU A 150 -6.83 6.07 4.43
CA LEU A 150 -6.11 5.79 5.66
C LEU A 150 -6.38 4.35 6.13
N ALA A 151 -7.65 3.93 6.16
CA ALA A 151 -8.00 2.53 6.46
C ALA A 151 -7.34 1.56 5.46
N ARG A 152 -7.29 1.91 4.17
CA ARG A 152 -6.57 1.12 3.16
C ARG A 152 -5.08 0.96 3.46
N SER A 153 -4.45 1.96 4.06
CA SER A 153 -3.02 1.92 4.40
C SER A 153 -2.66 0.91 5.50
N VAL A 154 -3.65 0.46 6.27
CA VAL A 154 -3.46 -0.55 7.33
C VAL A 154 -3.07 -1.92 6.78
N PHE A 155 -3.52 -2.27 5.57
CA PHE A 155 -3.20 -3.56 4.95
C PHE A 155 -1.69 -3.75 4.70
N PRO A 156 -1.00 -2.87 3.95
CA PRO A 156 0.46 -2.98 3.81
C PRO A 156 1.19 -2.79 5.15
N LEU A 157 0.67 -2.01 6.10
CA LEU A 157 1.26 -1.88 7.44
C LEU A 157 1.28 -3.21 8.20
N ILE A 158 0.17 -3.94 8.22
CA ILE A 158 0.11 -5.28 8.84
C ILE A 158 1.07 -6.23 8.11
N GLY A 159 1.12 -6.15 6.77
CA GLY A 159 2.10 -6.89 5.96
C GLY A 159 3.55 -6.65 6.41
N VAL A 160 3.92 -5.38 6.60
CA VAL A 160 5.23 -4.96 7.12
C VAL A 160 5.51 -5.57 8.50
N ILE A 161 4.56 -5.48 9.43
CA ILE A 161 4.71 -6.02 10.79
C ILE A 161 4.97 -7.54 10.75
N LEU A 162 4.20 -8.26 9.93
CA LEU A 162 4.36 -9.71 9.77
C LEU A 162 5.68 -10.08 9.10
N GLY A 163 6.06 -9.38 8.03
CA GLY A 163 7.33 -9.58 7.35
C GLY A 163 8.52 -9.31 8.27
N PHE A 164 8.45 -8.24 9.07
CA PHE A 164 9.50 -7.90 10.04
C PHE A 164 9.61 -8.95 11.14
N LYS A 165 8.48 -9.43 11.67
CA LYS A 165 8.45 -10.56 12.60
C LYS A 165 9.09 -11.81 11.99
N GLY A 166 8.82 -12.10 10.72
CA GLY A 166 9.46 -13.20 10.00
C GLY A 166 10.98 -13.08 9.97
N VAL A 167 11.49 -11.89 9.63
CA VAL A 167 12.93 -11.60 9.60
C VAL A 167 13.57 -11.83 10.98
N LEU A 168 12.92 -11.38 12.06
CA LEU A 168 13.43 -11.58 13.43
C LEU A 168 13.44 -13.06 13.84
N GLN A 169 12.40 -13.82 13.48
CA GLN A 169 12.34 -15.26 13.77
C GLN A 169 13.48 -16.02 13.09
N GLU A 170 13.77 -15.71 11.83
CA GLU A 170 14.88 -16.33 11.09
C GLU A 170 16.24 -16.04 11.74
N ARG A 171 16.47 -14.77 12.13
CA ARG A 171 17.71 -14.36 12.78
C ARG A 171 17.92 -15.07 14.10
N HIS A 172 16.85 -15.25 14.88
CA HIS A 172 16.90 -15.96 16.14
C HIS A 172 17.25 -17.44 15.93
N LEU A 173 16.62 -18.11 14.95
CA LEU A 173 16.88 -19.52 14.65
C LEU A 173 18.31 -19.75 14.17
N GLN A 174 18.84 -18.88 13.31
CA GLN A 174 20.25 -18.94 12.86
C GLN A 174 21.24 -18.86 14.02
N ARG A 175 20.95 -18.03 15.04
CA ARG A 175 21.81 -17.85 16.21
C ARG A 175 21.86 -19.06 17.13
N ILE A 176 20.79 -19.88 17.17
CA ILE A 176 20.73 -21.09 18.01
C ILE A 176 21.35 -22.29 17.30
N SER A 177 21.33 -22.32 15.97
CA SER A 177 21.83 -23.44 15.16
C SER A 177 23.35 -23.41 14.86
N GLY A 178 24.04 -22.33 15.19
CA GLY A 178 25.48 -22.14 14.94
C GLY A 178 26.28 -22.10 16.22
#